data_AF-A0A7Y3SYQ6-F1
#
_entry.id   AF-A0A7Y3SYQ6-F1
#
_cell.length_a   1.000
_cell.length_b   1.000
_cell.length_c   1.000
_cell.angle_alpha   90.00
_cell.angle_beta   90.00
_cell.angle_gamma   90.00
#
_symmetry.space_group_name_H-M   'P 1'
#
loop_
_entity.id
_entity.type
_entity.pdbx_description
1 polymer ?
#
loop_
_entity_poly.entity_id
_entity_poly.type
_entity_poly.pdbx_seq_one_letter_code
_entity_poly.pdbx_strand_id
1 'polypeptide(L)'
;MYYAVIEPIILSYIKIILQIENKKDTQKRVNEFLDSIKDESSNNILIVCHGFFMNTLQKELKSRGFTGRTIRTPKNGTLYLYKK
;
A
#
# COMPACT_ATOMS: atom_id res chain seq x y z
N MET A 1 0.21 14.35 11.27
CA MET A 1 -1.18 14.38 11.77
C MET A 1 -1.92 13.28 11.06
N TYR A 2 -2.20 12.18 11.78
CA TYR A 2 -2.92 11.03 11.27
C TYR A 2 -4.41 11.22 11.62
N TYR A 3 -5.29 11.11 10.63
CA TYR A 3 -6.71 10.89 10.86
C TYR A 3 -7.19 9.83 9.89
N ALA A 4 -7.82 8.78 10.43
CA ALA A 4 -8.87 8.02 9.77
C ALA A 4 -9.75 7.41 10.87
N VAL A 5 -11.04 7.69 10.74
CA VAL A 5 -12.14 7.33 11.64
C VAL A 5 -12.55 5.86 11.39
N ILE A 6 -12.65 5.11 12.49
CA ILE A 6 -13.57 4.01 12.86
C ILE A 6 -14.00 3.03 11.75
N GLU A 7 -13.52 1.78 11.84
CA GLU A 7 -14.24 0.53 11.58
C GLU A 7 -13.51 -0.57 12.42
N PRO A 8 -14.21 -1.49 13.12
CA PRO A 8 -13.61 -2.49 14.03
C PRO A 8 -12.65 -3.50 13.37
N ILE A 9 -12.49 -3.44 12.04
CA ILE A 9 -11.52 -4.23 11.25
C ILE A 9 -10.05 -3.85 11.55
N ILE A 10 -9.80 -2.64 12.06
CA ILE A 10 -8.43 -2.11 12.28
C ILE A 10 -7.61 -2.92 13.30
N LEU A 11 -8.24 -3.70 14.17
CA LEU A 11 -7.51 -4.52 15.17
C LEU A 11 -6.66 -5.65 14.55
N SER A 12 -6.93 -6.08 13.32
CA SER A 12 -6.07 -7.06 12.63
C SER A 12 -4.79 -6.41 12.03
N TYR A 13 -4.84 -5.13 11.69
CA TYR A 13 -3.77 -4.46 10.93
C TYR A 13 -2.67 -3.85 11.80
N ILE A 14 -2.93 -3.64 13.10
CA ILE A 14 -1.92 -3.21 14.09
C ILE A 14 -1.20 -4.43 14.67
N LYS A 15 -0.70 -5.32 13.81
CA LYS A 15 0.37 -6.27 14.16
C LYS A 15 1.68 -5.85 13.52
N ILE A 16 2.00 -4.57 13.67
CA ILE A 16 3.28 -3.95 13.30
C ILE A 16 3.84 -3.30 14.55
N ILE A 17 4.08 -4.08 15.60
CA ILE A 17 4.92 -3.63 16.71
C ILE A 17 5.85 -4.80 17.02
N LEU A 18 7.14 -4.62 16.71
CA LEU A 18 8.31 -5.47 17.03
C LEU A 18 8.70 -6.57 16.03
N GLN A 19 8.89 -6.26 14.74
CA GLN A 19 9.68 -7.11 13.86
C GLN A 19 10.76 -6.27 13.18
N ILE A 20 12.03 -6.73 13.24
CA ILE A 20 13.15 -6.15 12.49
C ILE A 20 12.84 -6.41 11.02
N GLU A 21 12.23 -5.43 10.36
CA GLU A 21 11.78 -5.56 8.98
C GLU A 21 12.87 -5.08 8.04
N ASN A 22 13.45 -5.98 7.26
CA ASN A 22 14.38 -5.59 6.20
C ASN A 22 13.59 -5.18 4.96
N LYS A 23 14.24 -4.43 4.06
CA LYS A 23 13.67 -4.02 2.77
C LYS A 23 13.08 -5.21 1.98
N LYS A 24 13.72 -6.39 2.06
CA LYS A 24 13.24 -7.63 1.41
C LYS A 24 11.93 -8.14 2.03
N ASP A 25 11.79 -8.02 3.34
CA ASP A 25 10.57 -8.45 4.05
C ASP A 25 9.41 -7.53 3.71
N THR A 26 9.63 -6.21 3.66
CA THR A 26 8.63 -5.25 3.17
C THR A 26 8.22 -5.54 1.73
N GLN A 27 9.19 -5.85 0.86
CA GLN A 27 8.92 -6.21 -0.53
C GLN A 27 8.04 -7.46 -0.64
N LYS A 28 8.34 -8.50 0.16
CA LYS A 28 7.56 -9.74 0.21
C LYS A 28 6.13 -9.46 0.69
N ARG A 29 5.96 -8.70 1.77
CA ARG A 29 4.63 -8.32 2.29
C ARG A 29 3.80 -7.52 1.29
N VAL A 30 4.42 -6.58 0.56
CA VAL A 30 3.75 -5.84 -0.52
C VAL A 30 3.24 -6.80 -1.58
N ASN A 31 4.04 -7.78 -1.97
CA ASN A 31 3.64 -8.77 -2.98
C ASN A 31 2.49 -9.65 -2.49
N GLU A 32 2.59 -10.21 -1.29
CA GLU A 32 1.52 -11.01 -0.68
C GLU A 32 0.22 -10.21 -0.57
N PHE A 33 0.28 -8.93 -0.18
CA PHE A 33 -0.87 -8.05 -0.11
C PHE A 33 -1.47 -7.75 -1.50
N LEU A 34 -0.63 -7.45 -2.49
CA LEU A 34 -1.10 -7.19 -3.87
C LEU A 34 -1.69 -8.45 -4.52
N ASP A 35 -1.19 -9.63 -4.16
CA ASP A 35 -1.72 -10.91 -4.61
C ASP A 35 -3.06 -11.22 -3.93
N SER A 36 -3.22 -10.92 -2.63
CA SER A 36 -4.49 -11.16 -1.93
C SER A 36 -5.64 -10.30 -2.46
N ILE A 37 -5.36 -9.06 -2.91
CA ILE A 37 -6.38 -8.16 -3.47
C ILE A 37 -6.59 -8.33 -4.97
N LYS A 38 -5.79 -9.18 -5.65
CA LYS A 38 -5.85 -9.37 -7.10
C LYS A 38 -7.19 -9.93 -7.55
N ASP A 39 -7.79 -10.79 -6.74
CA ASP A 39 -9.07 -11.44 -7.04
C ASP A 39 -10.28 -10.54 -6.73
N GLU A 40 -10.08 -9.45 -5.97
CA GLU A 40 -11.08 -8.39 -5.73
C GLU A 40 -11.20 -7.39 -6.91
N SER A 41 -10.70 -7.80 -8.09
CA SER A 41 -10.50 -7.03 -9.33
C SER A 41 -11.68 -6.21 -9.88
N SER A 42 -12.87 -6.28 -9.31
CA SER A 42 -14.04 -5.50 -9.71
C SER A 42 -14.26 -4.20 -8.92
N ASN A 43 -13.48 -3.93 -7.86
CA ASN A 43 -13.72 -2.79 -6.98
C ASN A 43 -12.60 -1.73 -7.00
N ASN A 44 -13.00 -0.47 -6.79
CA ASN A 44 -12.06 0.64 -6.56
C ASN A 44 -11.41 0.47 -5.17
N ILE A 45 -10.14 0.10 -5.12
CA ILE A 45 -9.40 -0.14 -3.86
C ILE A 45 -8.65 1.13 -3.44
N LEU A 46 -8.91 1.61 -2.22
CA LEU A 46 -8.16 2.70 -1.59
C LEU A 46 -7.12 2.12 -0.61
N ILE A 47 -5.84 2.38 -0.87
CA ILE A 47 -4.72 1.95 -0.01
C ILE A 47 -4.18 3.16 0.74
N VAL A 48 -4.22 3.13 2.08
CA VAL A 48 -3.68 4.18 2.96
C VAL A 48 -2.43 3.64 3.65
N CYS A 49 -1.27 4.28 3.44
CA CYS A 49 0.00 3.83 3.99
C CYS A 49 1.03 4.97 4.14
N HIS A 50 2.18 4.68 4.75
CA HIS A 50 3.28 5.64 4.91
C HIS A 50 4.12 5.78 3.64
N GLY A 51 4.77 6.93 3.47
CA GLY A 51 5.54 7.24 2.26
C GLY A 51 6.65 6.24 1.91
N PHE A 52 7.29 5.62 2.90
CA PHE A 52 8.28 4.55 2.66
C PHE A 52 7.64 3.34 1.97
N PHE A 53 6.47 2.91 2.44
CA PHE A 53 5.72 1.80 1.87
C PHE A 53 5.18 2.13 0.47
N MET A 54 4.71 3.36 0.27
CA MET A 54 4.25 3.85 -1.04
C MET A 54 5.32 3.70 -2.13
N ASN A 55 6.60 3.93 -1.78
CA ASN A 55 7.70 3.81 -2.73
C ASN A 55 7.95 2.36 -3.19
N THR A 56 7.75 1.38 -2.32
CA THR A 56 7.83 -0.04 -2.66
C THR A 56 6.59 -0.47 -3.43
N LEU A 57 5.41 -0.06 -2.95
CA LEU A 57 4.11 -0.35 -3.57
C LEU A 57 4.03 0.15 -5.01
N GLN A 58 4.45 1.39 -5.29
CA GLN A 58 4.41 1.93 -6.67
C GLN A 58 5.31 1.16 -7.64
N LYS A 59 6.42 0.58 -7.16
CA LYS A 59 7.34 -0.19 -8.01
C LYS A 59 6.70 -1.50 -8.39
N GLU A 60 6.09 -2.19 -7.42
CA GLU A 60 5.39 -3.45 -7.68
C GLU A 60 4.14 -3.25 -8.54
N LEU A 61 3.36 -2.20 -8.28
CA LEU A 61 2.21 -1.86 -9.13
C LEU A 61 2.63 -1.65 -10.59
N LYS A 62 3.70 -0.88 -10.83
CA LYS A 62 4.22 -0.68 -12.19
C LYS A 62 4.77 -1.96 -12.82
N SER A 63 5.48 -2.77 -12.05
CA SER A 63 5.96 -4.09 -12.48
C SER A 63 4.81 -4.99 -12.93
N ARG A 64 3.66 -4.89 -12.25
CA ARG A 64 2.42 -5.64 -12.55
C ARG A 64 1.57 -5.00 -13.66
N GLY A 65 2.07 -3.97 -14.34
CA GLY A 65 1.42 -3.33 -15.49
C GLY A 65 0.51 -2.15 -15.16
N PHE A 66 0.42 -1.71 -13.90
CA PHE A 66 -0.37 -0.52 -13.57
C PHE A 66 0.36 0.76 -14.01
N THR A 67 -0.39 1.66 -14.64
CA THR A 67 0.04 2.99 -15.04
C THR A 67 -0.45 4.03 -14.04
N GLY A 68 0.42 4.97 -13.68
CA GLY A 68 0.11 5.99 -12.67
C GLY A 68 1.26 6.95 -12.47
N ARG A 69 0.98 8.07 -11.80
CA ARG A 69 1.97 9.11 -11.56
C ARG A 69 3.08 8.58 -10.63
N THR A 70 4.33 8.66 -11.08
CA THR A 70 5.49 8.34 -10.22
C THR A 70 5.55 9.28 -9.03
N ILE A 71 5.55 8.72 -7.83
CA ILE A 71 5.65 9.44 -6.57
C ILE A 71 7.12 9.44 -6.18
N ARG A 72 7.78 10.60 -6.26
CA ARG A 72 9.14 10.80 -5.75
C ARG A 72 9.12 11.25 -4.29
N THR A 73 8.20 12.14 -3.98
CA THR A 73 7.97 12.69 -2.64
C THR A 73 6.47 12.63 -2.37
N PRO A 74 5.99 11.66 -1.57
CA PRO A 74 4.58 11.57 -1.22
C PRO A 74 4.19 12.79 -0.40
N LYS A 75 3.14 13.50 -0.84
CA LYS A 75 2.55 14.61 -0.11
C LYS A 75 1.38 14.07 0.71
N ASN A 76 1.31 14.47 1.98
CA ASN A 76 0.21 14.10 2.86
C ASN A 76 -1.12 14.58 2.25
N GLY A 77 -2.17 13.76 2.37
CA GLY A 77 -3.52 14.09 1.87
C GLY A 77 -3.66 14.13 0.34
N THR A 78 -2.64 13.70 -0.41
CA THR A 78 -2.72 13.62 -1.87
C THR A 78 -3.16 12.22 -2.31
N LEU A 79 -4.21 12.15 -3.12
CA LEU A 79 -4.66 10.91 -3.74
C LEU A 79 -3.82 10.62 -4.98
N TYR A 80 -3.28 9.39 -5.07
CA TYR A 80 -2.53 8.92 -6.22
C TYR A 80 -3.28 7.78 -6.88
N LEU A 81 -3.66 7.98 -8.14
CA LEU A 81 -4.44 7.01 -8.92
C LEU A 81 -3.51 6.16 -9.78
N TYR A 82 -3.75 4.85 -9.74
CA TYR A 82 -3.11 3.85 -10.57
C TYR A 82 -4.20 3.07 -11.32
N LYS A 83 -4.02 2.87 -12.62
CA LYS A 83 -4.95 2.15 -13.50
C LYS A 83 -4.19 1.08 -14.26
N LYS A 84 -4.78 -0.10 -14.38
CA LYS A 84 -4.22 -1.17 -15.21
C LYS A 84 -4.68 -1.00 -16.66
#